data_AF-A0AA35E3P1-F1
#
_entry.id   AF-A0AA35E3P1-F1
#
_cell.length_a   1.000
_cell.length_b   1.000
_cell.length_c   1.000
_cell.angle_alpha   90.00
_cell.angle_beta   90.00
_cell.angle_gamma   90.00
#
_symmetry.space_group_name_H-M   'P 1'
#
loop_
_entity.id
_entity.type
_entity.pdbx_description
1 polymer ?
#
loop_
_entity_poly.entity_id
_entity_poly.type
_entity_poly.pdbx_seq_one_letter_code
_entity_poly.pdbx_strand_id
1 'polypeptide(L)'
;MSAYSWGSSTCCWSFKGDPVEVVWILDVTPENIEAGLEEEKHSVTLPMPDYSQEDQYLHVHFLPDNQVDLVWSEDIRSPKFEQYRGSGAN
;
A
#
# COMPACT_ATOMS: atom_id res chain seq x y z
N MET A 1 21.11 15.52 7.62
CA MET A 1 19.81 14.98 8.06
C MET A 1 19.57 13.72 7.25
N SER A 2 19.67 12.56 7.88
CA SER A 2 19.61 11.26 7.20
C SER A 2 18.15 10.89 6.98
N ALA A 3 17.70 10.88 5.74
CA ALA A 3 16.40 10.35 5.36
C ALA A 3 16.49 8.82 5.41
N TYR A 4 15.92 8.22 6.46
CA TYR A 4 15.61 6.80 6.45
C TYR A 4 14.59 6.59 5.32
N SER A 5 14.98 5.83 4.30
CA SER A 5 14.15 5.55 3.12
C SER A 5 12.83 4.92 3.57
N TRP A 6 11.75 5.70 3.51
CA TRP A 6 10.39 5.25 3.79
C TRP A 6 9.90 4.49 2.55
N GLY A 7 10.10 3.17 2.52
CA GLY A 7 9.64 2.31 1.43
C GLY A 7 10.41 2.44 0.11
N SER A 8 10.11 1.53 -0.81
CA SER A 8 10.63 1.53 -2.17
C SER A 8 9.65 2.29 -3.07
N SER A 9 10.12 3.32 -3.76
CA SER A 9 9.35 4.02 -4.80
C SER A 9 9.68 3.42 -6.17
N THR A 10 8.66 2.95 -6.88
CA THR A 10 8.80 2.50 -8.27
C THR A 10 8.16 3.53 -9.22
N CYS A 11 8.81 3.84 -10.34
CA CYS A 11 8.40 4.92 -11.25
C CYS A 11 8.10 4.43 -12.67
N CYS A 12 7.60 5.34 -13.50
CA CYS A 12 7.34 5.14 -14.94
C CYS A 12 6.26 4.10 -15.29
N TRP A 13 5.31 3.86 -14.38
CA TRP A 13 4.15 3.01 -14.65
C TRP A 13 3.03 3.78 -15.33
N SER A 14 2.38 3.15 -16.30
CA SER A 14 1.11 3.63 -16.85
C SER A 14 0.03 2.62 -16.53
N PHE A 15 -0.96 3.02 -15.75
CA PHE A 15 -2.15 2.21 -15.53
C PHE A 15 -3.19 2.58 -16.60
N LYS A 16 -3.60 1.59 -17.39
CA LYS A 16 -4.66 1.74 -18.40
C LYS A 16 -5.72 0.70 -18.14
N GLY A 17 -6.77 1.07 -17.42
CA GLY A 17 -7.92 0.20 -17.19
C GLY A 17 -8.51 0.32 -15.79
N ASP A 18 -9.67 -0.31 -15.67
CA ASP A 18 -10.43 -0.58 -14.45
C ASP A 18 -10.92 -2.03 -14.60
N PRO A 19 -10.71 -2.96 -13.62
CA PRO A 19 -10.19 -2.77 -12.26
C PRO A 19 -8.68 -2.99 -12.09
N VAL A 20 -8.17 -2.64 -10.90
CA VAL A 20 -6.79 -2.91 -10.44
C VAL A 20 -6.78 -4.17 -9.57
N GLU A 21 -5.86 -5.09 -9.88
CA GLU A 21 -5.53 -6.19 -8.98
C GLU A 21 -4.29 -5.83 -8.15
N VAL A 22 -4.42 -5.93 -6.83
CA VAL A 22 -3.31 -5.77 -5.89
C VAL A 22 -3.04 -7.13 -5.26
N VAL A 23 -1.82 -7.64 -5.45
CA VAL A 23 -1.35 -8.92 -4.90
C VAL A 23 -0.17 -8.65 -3.98
N TRP A 24 -0.21 -9.20 -2.77
CA TRP A 24 0.89 -9.09 -1.81
C TRP A 24 1.10 -10.40 -1.05
N ILE A 25 2.31 -10.55 -0.52
CA ILE A 25 2.70 -11.70 0.28
C ILE A 25 3.16 -11.15 1.63
N LEU A 26 2.58 -11.65 2.72
CA LEU A 26 3.12 -11.47 4.05
C LEU A 26 4.33 -12.41 4.17
N ASP A 27 5.52 -11.85 3.93
CA ASP A 27 6.78 -12.56 4.07
C ASP A 27 7.13 -12.70 5.55
N VAL A 28 7.46 -13.92 5.99
CA VAL A 28 7.78 -14.23 7.38
C VAL A 28 9.16 -14.86 7.50
N THR A 29 9.88 -14.54 8.57
CA THR A 29 11.21 -15.12 8.82
C THR A 29 11.10 -16.57 9.30
N PRO A 30 12.18 -17.37 9.23
CA PRO A 30 12.19 -18.72 9.80
C PRO A 30 11.79 -18.77 11.28
N GLU A 31 12.20 -17.78 12.08
CA GLU A 31 11.84 -17.65 13.50
C GLU A 31 10.33 -17.43 13.68
N ASN A 32 9.70 -16.66 12.78
CA ASN A 32 8.25 -16.44 12.78
C ASN A 32 7.49 -17.74 12.44
N ILE A 33 8.03 -18.55 11.51
CA ILE A 33 7.48 -19.86 11.16
C ILE A 33 7.56 -20.83 12.34
N GLU A 34 8.68 -20.85 13.06
CA GLU A 34 8.81 -21.62 14.30
C GLU A 34 7.83 -21.17 15.39
N ALA A 35 7.48 -19.88 15.42
CA ALA A 35 6.45 -19.33 16.29
C ALA A 35 5.01 -19.59 15.80
N GLY A 36 4.84 -20.28 14.67
CA GLY A 36 3.55 -20.69 14.12
C GLY A 36 2.90 -19.69 13.16
N LEU A 37 3.65 -18.68 12.66
CA LEU A 37 3.18 -17.80 11.59
C LEU A 37 3.42 -18.46 10.23
N GLU A 38 2.48 -18.29 9.31
CA GLU A 38 2.59 -18.82 7.95
C GLU A 38 2.75 -17.67 6.94
N GLU A 39 3.41 -17.95 5.82
CA GLU A 39 3.40 -17.03 4.68
C GLU A 39 1.98 -16.94 4.12
N GLU A 40 1.45 -15.73 3.99
CA GLU A 40 0.11 -15.52 3.47
C GLU A 40 0.15 -14.77 2.15
N LYS A 41 -0.47 -15.35 1.12
CA LYS A 41 -0.66 -14.67 -0.17
C LYS A 41 -2.07 -14.13 -0.25
N HIS A 42 -2.17 -12.82 -0.44
CA HIS A 42 -3.42 -12.09 -0.55
C HIS A 42 -3.56 -11.46 -1.93
N SER A 43 -4.80 -11.37 -2.42
CA SER A 43 -5.15 -10.63 -3.63
C SER A 43 -6.49 -9.93 -3.42
N VAL A 44 -6.59 -8.70 -3.89
CA VAL A 44 -7.85 -7.95 -3.93
C VAL A 44 -7.99 -7.24 -5.26
N THR A 45 -9.21 -7.23 -5.79
CA THR A 45 -9.58 -6.47 -6.98
C THR A 45 -10.43 -5.28 -6.57
N LEU A 46 -9.98 -4.08 -6.91
CA LEU A 46 -10.64 -2.82 -6.54
C LEU A 46 -10.76 -1.93 -7.78
N PRO A 47 -11.75 -1.02 -7.82
CA PRO A 47 -11.81 -0.03 -8.88
C PRO A 47 -10.58 0.89 -8.81
N MET A 48 -10.11 1.34 -9.98
CA MET A 48 -9.06 2.35 -10.02
C MET A 48 -9.58 3.66 -9.39
N PRO A 49 -8.92 4.25 -8.38
CA PRO A 49 -9.32 5.55 -7.86
C PRO A 49 -9.21 6.63 -8.94
N ASP A 50 -10.11 7.61 -8.88
CA ASP A 50 -10.04 8.80 -9.73
C ASP A 50 -8.69 9.51 -9.54
N TYR A 51 -8.14 10.04 -10.64
CA TYR A 51 -6.90 10.79 -10.62
C TYR A 51 -7.04 12.08 -11.44
N SER A 52 -6.37 13.12 -10.98
CA SER A 52 -6.20 14.38 -11.69
C SER A 52 -4.89 14.37 -12.49
N GLN A 53 -4.75 15.32 -13.40
CA GLN A 53 -3.50 15.48 -14.17
C GLN A 53 -2.31 15.89 -13.30
N GLU A 54 -2.58 16.46 -12.12
CA GLU A 54 -1.57 16.94 -11.19
C GLU A 54 -1.02 15.79 -10.31
N ASP A 55 -1.80 14.70 -10.15
CA ASP A 55 -1.40 13.55 -9.33
C ASP A 55 -0.21 12.80 -9.92
N GLN A 56 0.84 12.63 -9.11
CA GLN A 56 2.10 12.00 -9.52
C GLN A 56 2.35 10.65 -8.82
N TYR A 57 1.66 10.39 -7.71
CA TYR A 57 1.90 9.24 -6.85
C TYR A 57 0.60 8.47 -6.61
N LEU A 58 0.62 7.18 -6.93
CA LEU A 58 -0.39 6.24 -6.45
C LEU A 58 0.09 5.64 -5.13
N HIS A 59 -0.63 5.95 -4.05
CA HIS A 59 -0.38 5.39 -2.74
C HIS A 59 -1.18 4.11 -2.55
N VAL A 60 -0.52 3.05 -2.12
CA VAL A 60 -1.13 1.76 -1.79
C VAL A 60 -1.01 1.54 -0.27
N HIS A 61 -2.14 1.50 0.42
CA HIS A 61 -2.20 1.27 1.86
C HIS A 61 -2.70 -0.13 2.16
N PHE A 62 -1.90 -0.93 2.84
CA PHE A 62 -2.32 -2.21 3.41
C PHE A 62 -2.84 -1.97 4.84
N LEU A 63 -4.12 -2.22 5.04
CA LEU A 63 -4.85 -1.97 6.28
C LEU A 63 -5.11 -3.29 7.03
N PRO A 64 -5.54 -3.23 8.30
CA PRO A 64 -6.01 -4.41 9.03
C PRO A 64 -7.10 -5.16 8.27
N ASP A 65 -7.26 -6.45 8.59
CA ASP A 65 -8.22 -7.36 7.96
C ASP A 65 -8.02 -7.54 6.45
N ASN A 66 -6.77 -7.43 5.98
CA ASN A 66 -6.37 -7.60 4.57
C ASN A 66 -7.10 -6.63 3.62
N GLN A 67 -7.49 -5.46 4.12
CA GLN A 67 -8.07 -4.40 3.31
C GLN A 67 -6.96 -3.60 2.62
N VAL A 68 -7.24 -3.14 1.40
CA VAL A 68 -6.34 -2.27 0.65
C VAL A 68 -7.08 -1.00 0.26
N ASP A 69 -6.42 0.14 0.43
CA ASP A 69 -6.90 1.43 -0.03
C ASP A 69 -5.90 2.04 -1.02
N LEU A 70 -6.44 2.56 -2.11
CA LEU A 70 -5.68 3.17 -3.21
C LEU A 70 -6.05 4.65 -3.29
N VAL A 71 -5.04 5.52 -3.34
CA VAL A 71 -5.27 6.97 -3.47
C VAL A 71 -4.19 7.64 -4.31
N TRP A 72 -4.63 8.44 -5.29
CA TRP A 72 -3.75 9.32 -6.05
C TRP A 72 -3.46 10.60 -5.29
N SER A 73 -2.24 11.13 -5.47
CA SER A 73 -1.78 12.37 -4.84
C SER A 73 -0.70 13.03 -5.68
N GLU A 74 -0.68 14.37 -5.65
CA GLU A 74 0.41 15.20 -6.17
C GLU A 74 1.70 15.07 -5.33
N ASP A 75 1.57 14.74 -4.04
CA ASP A 75 2.66 14.71 -3.07
C ASP A 75 3.12 13.28 -2.77
N ILE A 76 4.42 13.13 -2.52
CA ILE A 76 5.07 11.86 -2.12
C ILE A 76 4.63 11.41 -0.74
N ARG A 77 4.10 12.34 0.08
CA ARG A 77 3.45 12.00 1.35
C ARG A 77 1.97 11.71 1.11
N SER A 78 1.52 10.56 1.62
CA SER A 78 0.11 10.17 1.49
C SER A 78 -0.81 11.19 2.15
N PRO A 79 -1.89 11.63 1.49
CA PRO A 79 -2.89 12.51 2.07
C PRO A 79 -3.64 11.83 3.24
N LYS A 80 -3.66 10.50 3.30
CA LYS A 80 -4.31 9.71 4.35
C LYS A 80 -3.36 9.27 5.47
N PHE A 81 -2.11 9.75 5.48
CA PHE A 81 -1.11 9.31 6.47
C PHE A 81 -1.59 9.51 7.93
N GLU A 82 -2.10 10.69 8.26
CA GLU A 82 -2.58 10.99 9.62
C GLU A 82 -3.85 10.19 9.97
N GLN A 83 -4.72 9.94 8.99
CA GLN A 83 -5.93 9.15 9.18
C GLN A 83 -5.58 7.72 9.63
N TYR A 84 -4.62 7.07 8.96
CA TYR A 84 -4.21 5.71 9.29
C TYR A 84 -3.28 5.62 10.50
N ARG A 85 -2.52 6.68 10.77
CA ARG A 85 -1.72 6.78 12.00
C ARG A 85 -2.61 6.84 13.26
N GLY A 86 -3.77 7.49 13.18
CA GLY A 86 -4.72 7.61 14.28
C GLY A 86 -5.65 6.40 14.48
N SER A 87 -5.82 5.56 13.46
CA SER A 87 -6.76 4.42 13.53
C SER A 87 -6.22 3.19 14.26
N GLY A 88 -4.93 3.13 14.59
CA GLY A 88 -4.33 2.03 15.35
C GLY A 88 -4.39 2.15 16.88
N ALA A 89 -5.20 3.07 17.42
CA ALA A 89 -5.23 3.42 18.84
C ALA A 89 -6.56 3.12 19.57
N ASN A 90 -7.36 2.17 19.10
CA ASN A 90 -8.53 1.66 19.82
C ASN A 90 -8.39 0.18 20.13
#